data_AF-A0A5K1EB89-F1
#
_entry.id   AF-A0A5K1EB89-F1
#
_cell.length_a   1.000
_cell.length_b   1.000
_cell.length_c   1.000
_cell.angle_alpha   90.00
_cell.angle_beta   90.00
_cell.angle_gamma   90.00
#
_symmetry.space_group_name_H-M   'P 1'
#
loop_
_entity.id
_entity.type
_entity.pdbx_description
1 polymer ?
#
loop_
_entity_poly.entity_id
_entity_poly.type
_entity_poly.pdbx_seq_one_letter_code
_entity_poly.pdbx_strand_id
1 'polypeptide(L)'
;MVPDIAFGSHTRVALDVGCGVASFGAFLLSRNVITLSIAPKDVHENQIQFALERGVPAMVAAFATRRLLYPSQAFELIHCSRCRINWTRDGMPHSTLFTVSYDL
;
A
#
# COMPACT_ATOMS: atom_id res chain seq x y z
N MET A 1 -4.23 -17.06 2.80
CA MET A 1 -4.99 -15.82 3.01
C MET A 1 -5.33 -15.77 4.49
N VAL A 2 -5.01 -14.67 5.19
CA VAL A 2 -5.34 -14.55 6.62
C VAL A 2 -6.86 -14.55 6.74
N PRO A 3 -7.47 -15.45 7.54
CA PRO A 3 -8.91 -15.71 7.51
C PRO A 3 -9.78 -14.49 7.90
N ASP A 4 -9.22 -13.49 8.57
CA ASP A 4 -9.96 -12.30 9.02
C ASP A 4 -9.92 -11.11 8.03
N ILE A 5 -9.23 -11.24 6.89
CA ILE A 5 -9.16 -10.13 5.91
C ILE A 5 -10.37 -10.19 4.97
N ALA A 6 -11.44 -9.51 5.36
CA ALA A 6 -12.64 -9.35 4.56
C ALA A 6 -12.61 -8.03 3.77
N PHE A 7 -12.00 -8.06 2.58
CA PHE A 7 -11.92 -6.90 1.67
C PHE A 7 -13.31 -6.35 1.33
N GLY A 8 -13.45 -5.02 1.39
CA GLY A 8 -14.69 -4.30 1.08
C GLY A 8 -15.71 -4.28 2.21
N SER A 9 -15.49 -5.02 3.31
CA SER A 9 -16.37 -5.03 4.49
C SER A 9 -15.64 -4.54 5.74
N HIS A 10 -14.62 -5.28 6.18
CA HIS A 10 -13.78 -4.98 7.35
C HIS A 10 -12.50 -4.22 6.98
N THR A 11 -12.05 -4.37 5.72
CA THR A 11 -10.94 -3.60 5.17
C THR A 11 -11.47 -2.77 4.03
N ARG A 12 -11.48 -1.45 4.19
CA ARG A 12 -12.00 -0.44 3.27
C ARG A 12 -10.93 0.53 2.80
N VAL A 13 -9.85 0.72 3.57
CA VAL A 13 -8.76 1.65 3.22
C VAL A 13 -7.41 0.95 3.31
N ALA A 14 -6.68 0.91 2.20
CA ALA A 14 -5.39 0.25 2.07
C ALA A 14 -4.30 1.17 1.51
N LEU A 15 -3.06 0.94 1.97
CA LEU A 15 -1.84 1.55 1.41
C LEU A 15 -1.03 0.48 0.68
N ASP A 16 -0.71 0.70 -0.59
CA ASP A 16 0.14 -0.17 -1.41
C ASP A 16 1.50 0.50 -1.62
N VAL A 17 2.53 0.03 -0.94
CA VAL A 17 3.89 0.58 -0.98
C VAL A 17 4.75 -0.18 -1.98
N GLY A 18 5.36 0.55 -2.91
CA GLY A 18 6.12 -0.05 -4.01
C GLY A 18 5.16 -0.73 -5.00
N CYS A 19 4.18 0.03 -5.50
CA CYS A 19 3.07 -0.51 -6.26
C CYS A 19 3.45 -1.13 -7.62
N GLY A 20 4.64 -0.83 -8.17
CA GLY A 20 5.10 -1.38 -9.45
C GLY A 20 4.11 -1.10 -10.58
N VAL A 21 3.45 -2.16 -11.06
CA VAL A 21 2.39 -2.11 -12.09
C VAL A 21 0.97 -1.96 -11.51
N ALA A 22 0.84 -1.60 -10.23
CA ALA A 22 -0.42 -1.39 -9.53
C ALA A 22 -1.40 -2.59 -9.53
N SER A 23 -0.89 -3.81 -9.73
CA SER A 23 -1.73 -5.02 -9.77
C SER A 23 -2.52 -5.23 -8.48
N PHE A 24 -1.85 -5.05 -7.33
CA PHE A 24 -2.49 -5.25 -6.04
C PHE A 24 -3.50 -4.13 -5.72
N GLY A 25 -3.11 -2.86 -5.94
CA GLY A 25 -4.04 -1.74 -5.82
C GLY A 25 -5.30 -1.88 -6.68
N ALA A 26 -5.17 -2.34 -7.93
CA ALA A 26 -6.30 -2.60 -8.81
C ALA A 26 -7.20 -3.75 -8.31
N PHE A 27 -6.59 -4.83 -7.81
CA PHE A 27 -7.30 -5.97 -7.23
C PHE A 27 -8.15 -5.58 -6.02
N LEU A 28 -7.63 -4.69 -5.17
CA LEU A 28 -8.33 -4.17 -4.01
C LEU A 28 -9.45 -3.18 -4.40
N LEU A 29 -9.18 -2.28 -5.34
CA LEU A 29 -10.21 -1.36 -5.86
C LEU A 29 -11.41 -2.13 -6.40
N SER A 30 -11.18 -3.21 -7.16
CA SER A 30 -12.26 -4.05 -7.71
C SER A 30 -13.10 -4.77 -6.64
N ARG A 31 -12.67 -4.74 -5.37
CA ARG A 31 -13.34 -5.32 -4.20
C ARG A 31 -13.83 -4.25 -3.24
N ASN A 32 -14.03 -3.02 -3.72
CA ASN A 32 -14.52 -1.90 -2.93
C ASN A 32 -13.60 -1.52 -1.76
N VAL A 33 -12.28 -1.67 -1.95
CA VAL A 33 -11.25 -1.19 -1.02
C VAL A 33 -10.56 0.01 -1.66
N ILE A 34 -10.71 1.18 -1.04
CA ILE A 34 -10.02 2.40 -1.44
C ILE A 34 -8.53 2.17 -1.18
N THR A 35 -7.75 2.12 -2.26
CA THR A 35 -6.32 1.84 -2.18
C THR A 35 -5.53 3.02 -2.70
N LEU A 36 -4.59 3.49 -1.89
CA LEU A 36 -3.59 4.47 -2.30
C LEU A 36 -2.27 3.75 -2.59
N SER A 37 -1.80 3.86 -3.82
CA SER A 37 -0.50 3.34 -4.24
C SER A 37 0.59 4.39 -4.11
N ILE A 38 1.74 4.03 -3.56
CA ILE A 38 2.90 4.91 -3.47
C ILE A 38 4.16 4.23 -3.98
N ALA A 39 4.99 5.02 -4.64
CA ALA A 39 6.32 4.63 -5.10
C ALA A 39 7.24 5.85 -5.11
N PRO A 40 8.55 5.67 -4.87
CA PRO A 40 9.51 6.74 -5.06
C PRO A 40 9.57 7.13 -6.55
N LYS A 41 10.06 8.34 -6.82
CA LYS A 41 10.34 8.75 -8.20
C LYS A 41 11.50 7.91 -8.72
N ASP A 42 11.22 7.10 -9.75
CA ASP A 42 12.22 6.39 -10.52
C ASP A 42 12.37 7.07 -11.90
N VAL A 43 13.61 7.13 -12.40
CA VAL A 43 13.95 7.75 -13.69
C VAL A 43 13.84 6.76 -14.85
N HIS A 44 13.86 5.46 -14.57
CA HIS A 44 13.77 4.37 -15.53
C HIS A 44 12.37 3.76 -15.57
N GLU A 45 11.59 3.89 -14.50
CA GLU A 45 10.24 3.34 -14.41
C GLU A 45 9.21 4.38 -13.95
N ASN A 46 8.08 4.46 -14.64
CA ASN A 46 7.02 5.40 -14.29
C ASN A 46 5.86 4.70 -13.56
N GLN A 47 6.15 4.10 -12.40
CA GLN A 47 5.22 3.27 -11.64
C GLN A 47 3.92 4.03 -11.27
N ILE A 48 4.06 5.30 -10.86
CA ILE A 48 2.90 6.14 -10.52
C ILE A 48 2.03 6.43 -11.74
N GLN A 49 2.63 6.72 -12.89
CA GLN A 49 1.88 6.92 -14.12
C GLN A 49 1.11 5.66 -14.51
N PHE A 50 1.76 4.50 -14.44
CA PHE A 50 1.12 3.22 -14.77
C PHE A 50 -0.08 2.92 -13.85
N ALA A 51 0.05 3.22 -12.56
CA ALA A 51 -1.03 3.10 -11.59
C ALA A 51 -2.22 4.02 -11.93
N LEU A 52 -1.93 5.28 -12.26
CA LEU A 52 -2.96 6.27 -12.63
C LEU A 52 -3.67 5.90 -13.93
N GLU A 53 -2.94 5.39 -14.94
CA GLU A 53 -3.52 4.90 -16.21
C GLU A 53 -4.46 3.71 -16.01
N ARG A 54 -4.25 2.92 -14.93
CA ARG A 54 -5.15 1.84 -14.51
C ARG A 54 -6.31 2.31 -13.62
N GLY A 55 -6.41 3.61 -13.35
CA GLY A 55 -7.44 4.19 -12.47
C GLY A 55 -7.19 3.93 -10.99
N VAL A 56 -6.00 3.48 -10.61
CA VAL A 56 -5.62 3.28 -9.20
C VAL A 56 -5.12 4.63 -8.65
N PRO A 57 -5.68 5.14 -7.54
CA PRO A 57 -5.15 6.33 -6.88
C PRO A 57 -3.68 6.12 -6.51
N ALA A 58 -2.80 7.01 -6.98
CA ALA A 58 -1.37 6.87 -6.75
C ALA A 58 -0.67 8.22 -6.59
N MET A 59 0.41 8.24 -5.81
CA MET A 59 1.26 9.42 -5.65
C MET A 59 2.73 9.07 -5.45
N VAL A 60 3.61 10.00 -5.84
CA VAL A 60 5.05 9.88 -5.59
C VAL A 60 5.31 10.12 -4.10
N ALA A 61 5.75 9.08 -3.39
CA ALA A 61 6.16 9.17 -2.00
C ALA A 61 7.13 8.04 -1.64
N ALA A 62 8.04 8.32 -0.71
CA ALA A 62 8.94 7.32 -0.13
C ALA A 62 8.53 7.05 1.32
N PHE A 63 8.10 5.82 1.58
CA PHE A 63 7.77 5.33 2.92
C PHE A 63 9.00 4.64 3.51
N ALA A 64 9.32 4.94 4.79
CA ALA A 64 10.51 4.55 5.60
C ALA A 64 11.45 5.71 5.94
N THR A 65 11.69 6.64 5.02
CA THR A 65 12.62 7.76 5.26
C THR A 65 11.92 8.97 5.86
N ARG A 66 10.62 9.12 5.58
CA ARG A 66 9.75 10.14 6.17
C ARG A 66 8.39 9.54 6.49
N ARG A 67 7.79 10.05 7.56
CA ARG A 67 6.40 9.74 7.90
C ARG A 67 5.48 10.36 6.84
N LEU A 68 4.47 9.62 6.39
CA LEU A 68 3.43 10.18 5.52
C LEU A 68 2.61 11.23 6.28
N LEU A 69 2.01 12.15 5.54
CA LEU A 69 1.15 13.22 6.07
C LEU A 69 -0.24 12.74 6.54
N TYR A 70 -0.39 11.44 6.76
CA TYR A 70 -1.63 10.83 7.25
C TYR A 70 -1.55 10.62 8.78
N PRO A 71 -2.70 10.68 9.48
CA PRO A 71 -2.75 10.32 10.90
C PRO A 71 -2.34 8.85 11.10
N SER A 72 -1.98 8.50 12.34
CA SER A 72 -1.81 7.08 12.69
C SER A 72 -3.12 6.34 12.44
N GLN A 73 -3.03 5.09 11.99
CA GLN A 73 -4.20 4.24 11.69
C GLN A 73 -5.11 4.78 10.57
N ALA A 74 -4.60 5.64 9.69
CA ALA A 74 -5.34 6.06 8.49
C ALA A 74 -5.61 4.92 7.49
N PHE A 75 -4.87 3.82 7.60
CA PHE A 75 -4.99 2.65 6.75
C PHE A 75 -5.23 1.41 7.60
N GLU A 76 -6.15 0.56 7.16
CA GLU A 76 -6.51 -0.71 7.81
C GLU A 76 -5.65 -1.87 7.29
N LEU A 77 -5.05 -1.69 6.12
CA LEU A 77 -4.13 -2.62 5.49
C LEU A 77 -2.96 -1.86 4.88
N ILE A 78 -1.75 -2.39 5.07
CA ILE A 78 -0.56 -1.89 4.37
C ILE A 78 0.08 -3.08 3.65
N HIS A 79 0.06 -3.01 2.33
CA HIS A 79 0.79 -3.92 1.46
C HIS A 79 2.14 -3.31 1.09
N CYS A 80 3.15 -4.16 1.02
CA CYS A 80 4.48 -3.78 0.59
C CYS A 80 5.13 -4.96 -0.10
N SER A 81 5.44 -4.81 -1.38
CA SER A 81 6.23 -5.78 -2.14
C SER A 81 7.70 -5.36 -2.14
N ARG A 82 8.57 -6.25 -1.62
CA ARG A 82 10.04 -6.07 -1.61
C ARG A 82 10.56 -4.75 -1.02
N CYS A 83 9.81 -4.07 -0.16
CA CYS A 83 10.31 -2.85 0.48
C CYS A 83 11.23 -3.19 1.66
N ARG A 84 12.34 -2.45 1.78
CA ARG A 84 13.29 -2.54 2.90
C ARG A 84 12.86 -1.65 4.08
N ILE A 85 11.60 -1.76 4.50
CA ILE A 85 11.03 -0.98 5.61
C ILE A 85 11.24 -1.74 6.92
N ASN A 86 11.81 -1.08 7.92
CA ASN A 86 11.90 -1.63 9.27
C ASN A 86 10.64 -1.24 10.07
N TRP A 87 9.63 -2.11 10.05
CA TRP A 87 8.32 -1.87 10.68
C TRP A 87 8.37 -1.79 12.21
N THR A 88 9.38 -2.39 12.84
CA THR A 88 9.53 -2.42 14.31
C THR A 88 10.14 -1.14 14.90
N ARG A 89 10.72 -0.26 14.07
CA ARG A 89 11.49 0.90 14.57
C ARG A 89 10.65 2.15 14.84
N ASP A 90 9.51 2.32 14.17
CA ASP A 90 8.78 3.59 14.12
C ASP A 90 7.45 3.61 14.91
N GLY A 91 7.33 2.77 15.95
CA GLY A 91 6.20 2.84 16.89
C GLY A 91 4.84 2.47 16.30
N MET A 92 4.80 1.78 15.16
CA MET A 92 3.56 1.18 14.66
C MET A 92 3.20 -0.03 15.52
N PRO A 93 2.02 -0.06 16.17
CA PRO A 93 1.63 -1.18 17.00
C PRO A 93 1.52 -2.46 16.16
N HIS A 94 2.07 -3.55 16.71
CA HIS A 94 2.06 -4.91 16.15
C HIS A 94 0.66 -5.47 15.85
N SER A 95 -0.41 -4.78 16.28
CA SER A 95 -1.81 -5.21 16.22
C SER A 95 -2.61 -4.69 15.02
N THR A 96 -2.07 -3.78 14.19
CA THR A 96 -2.83 -3.16 13.06
C THR A 96 -2.14 -3.36 11.70
N LEU A 97 -0.99 -4.02 11.66
CA LEU A 97 -0.25 -4.32 10.44
C LEU A 97 -0.50 -5.76 10.00
N PHE A 98 -1.53 -5.98 9.19
CA PHE A 98 -1.51 -7.12 8.27
C PHE A 98 -0.58 -6.78 7.11
N THR A 99 0.73 -6.86 7.33
CA THR A 99 1.70 -6.82 6.24
C THR A 99 1.57 -8.14 5.50
N VAL A 100 0.83 -8.14 4.38
CA VAL A 100 0.88 -9.28 3.48
C VAL A 100 1.98 -8.98 2.46
N SER A 101 3.13 -9.63 2.60
CA SER A 101 4.16 -9.62 1.56
C SER A 101 3.88 -10.80 0.65
N TYR A 102 3.28 -10.56 -0.51
CA TYR A 102 3.28 -11.54 -1.60
C TYR A 102 4.31 -11.11 -2.65
N ASP A 103 5.16 -12.05 -3.07
CA ASP A 103 5.79 -11.99 -4.39
C ASP A 103 4.71 -12.37 -5.40
N LEU A 104 4.08 -11.37 -6.04
CA LEU A 104 3.30 -11.56 -7.26
C LEU A 104 4.21 -11.41 -8.48
#